data_AF-A0A2Z6NKM3-F1
#
_entry.id   AF-A0A2Z6NKM3-F1
#
_cell.length_a   1.000
_cell.length_b   1.000
_cell.length_c   1.000
_cell.angle_alpha   90.00
_cell.angle_beta   90.00
_cell.angle_gamma   90.00
#
_symmetry.space_group_name_H-M   'P 1'
#
loop_
_entity.id
_entity.type
_entity.pdbx_description
1 polymer ?
#
loop_
_entity_poly.entity_id
_entity_poly.type
_entity_poly.pdbx_seq_one_letter_code
_entity_poly.pdbx_strand_id
1 'polypeptide(L)'
;MEKSSLQLVSEIGTILSQRTRPNKDFIIKSLRSPEPQTAKEVQATKKREDALKPLIDAVVCGSLLHHDDKDVKLLVAICVTELFRVKAPKPPFEDMYLRDVFKLIIGLFADLADTASPLFSKRVKVLDTMSQLKCCILMLEIDCTDLVLEMFNVFFSVVRDDHNDSLINAMSSMMKDILNESEDASQKLLEVVLRNLIKRKKDTTCASYKLAKSVIETCGQEDELNSLVCKFLSSCIYDRDAVGCGLKEYYHEIIFEVFQCAPHMLLAIIPSLIEELLADQVDVRLKAVNLAGKLFALPNHHVAQKFHDLFVEFLKRFYDTSVDVRISALQCAKAFYAANPFGRESLEIITSVEGRLLDFDDRVRMHAVTAACDICCSNPMLAPVKLLAAVTERLRDKKIPVRKRVLQKLMETYREYCKKCCDRSMSTSDHFEEIPCKILMLCYDKECKEFRSQSMELVLADNLFPDDLSVKERTNHWIHMFSLFSSFHEKALNTILIQKRRLQNEMKNYLAIRKKLKV
;
A
#
# COMPACT_ATOMS: atom_id res chain seq x y z
N MET A 1 -2.35 -39.60 49.21
CA MET A 1 -3.25 -40.25 48.23
C MET A 1 -3.65 -39.20 47.21
N GLU A 2 -2.87 -39.05 46.15
CA GLU A 2 -3.22 -38.18 45.03
C GLU A 2 -4.39 -38.80 44.29
N LYS A 3 -5.54 -38.10 44.25
CA LYS A 3 -6.64 -38.48 43.37
C LYS A 3 -6.13 -38.45 41.93
N SER A 4 -6.42 -39.49 41.16
CA SER A 4 -6.15 -39.52 39.72
C SER A 4 -6.80 -38.30 39.06
N SER A 5 -6.08 -37.63 38.16
CA SER A 5 -6.56 -36.44 37.43
C SER A 5 -7.91 -36.69 36.73
N LEU A 6 -8.18 -37.92 36.28
CA LEU A 6 -9.45 -38.33 35.68
C LEU A 6 -10.61 -38.40 36.68
N GLN A 7 -10.35 -38.84 37.92
CA GLN A 7 -11.38 -38.83 38.96
C GLN A 7 -11.76 -37.41 39.36
N LEU A 8 -10.79 -36.50 39.41
CA LEU A 8 -11.05 -35.09 39.71
C LEU A 8 -11.93 -34.43 38.63
N VAL A 9 -11.65 -34.69 37.35
CA VAL A 9 -12.45 -34.15 36.23
C VAL A 9 -13.89 -34.69 36.27
N SER A 10 -14.07 -35.98 36.56
CA SER A 10 -15.39 -36.60 36.70
C SER A 10 -16.19 -36.03 37.88
N GLU A 11 -15.54 -35.82 39.03
CA GLU A 11 -16.16 -35.18 40.21
C GLU A 11 -16.57 -33.73 39.91
N ILE A 12 -15.71 -32.96 39.25
CA ILE A 12 -16.01 -31.56 38.88
C ILE A 12 -17.22 -31.51 37.94
N GLY A 13 -17.25 -32.35 36.90
CA GLY A 13 -18.38 -32.43 35.99
C GLY A 13 -19.68 -32.79 36.71
N THR A 14 -19.64 -33.77 37.61
CA THR A 14 -20.81 -34.19 38.40
C THR A 14 -21.33 -33.08 39.32
N ILE A 15 -20.44 -32.30 39.93
CA ILE A 15 -20.85 -31.18 40.80
C ILE A 15 -21.45 -30.03 39.98
N LEU A 16 -20.90 -29.77 38.79
CA LEU A 16 -21.41 -28.73 37.89
C LEU A 16 -22.77 -29.11 37.30
N SER A 17 -23.02 -30.38 36.96
CA SER A 17 -24.30 -30.84 36.41
C SER A 17 -25.45 -30.84 37.42
N GLN A 18 -25.15 -30.97 38.72
CA GLN A 18 -26.16 -31.03 39.79
C GLN A 18 -26.60 -29.66 40.33
N ARG A 19 -26.00 -28.54 39.87
CA ARG A 19 -26.30 -27.19 40.39
C ARG A 19 -26.78 -26.25 39.30
N THR A 20 -28.00 -25.74 39.47
CA THR A 20 -28.65 -24.77 38.57
C THR A 20 -27.99 -23.37 38.54
N ARG A 21 -27.13 -23.04 39.51
CA ARG A 21 -26.27 -21.84 39.55
C ARG A 21 -25.00 -22.09 40.40
N PRO A 22 -23.82 -22.32 39.80
CA PRO A 22 -22.59 -22.53 40.56
C PRO A 22 -21.99 -21.20 41.06
N ASN A 23 -21.49 -21.18 42.30
CA ASN A 23 -20.89 -20.01 42.95
C ASN A 23 -19.48 -19.71 42.39
N LYS A 24 -19.19 -18.42 42.12
CA LYS A 24 -17.96 -17.90 41.48
C LYS A 24 -16.67 -18.51 42.02
N ASP A 25 -16.53 -18.59 43.34
CA ASP A 25 -15.30 -19.07 43.99
C ASP A 25 -15.06 -20.57 43.82
N PHE A 26 -16.13 -21.36 43.61
CA PHE A 26 -16.04 -22.81 43.45
C PHE A 26 -15.56 -23.20 42.05
N ILE A 27 -16.05 -22.52 41.01
CA ILE A 27 -15.65 -22.75 39.62
C ILE A 27 -14.17 -22.38 39.41
N ILE A 28 -13.74 -21.26 39.99
CA ILE A 28 -12.35 -20.76 39.89
C ILE A 28 -11.35 -21.72 40.54
N LYS A 29 -11.72 -22.35 41.66
CA LYS A 29 -10.83 -23.25 42.42
C LYS A 29 -10.71 -24.64 41.79
N SER A 30 -11.76 -25.13 41.15
CA SER A 30 -11.82 -26.48 40.57
C SER A 30 -11.11 -26.59 39.21
N LEU A 31 -10.93 -25.50 38.47
CA LEU A 31 -10.42 -25.51 37.08
C LEU A 31 -8.91 -25.23 36.93
N ARG A 32 -8.13 -25.24 38.02
CA ARG A 32 -6.65 -25.09 37.99
C ARG A 32 -5.95 -26.40 38.41
N SER A 33 -5.48 -27.21 37.46
CA SER A 33 -4.37 -28.17 37.67
C SER A 33 -3.81 -28.68 36.32
N PRO A 34 -2.49 -28.98 36.18
CA PRO A 34 -1.84 -29.29 34.90
C PRO A 34 -1.83 -30.78 34.52
N GLU A 35 -1.52 -31.03 33.25
CA GLU A 35 -1.39 -32.33 32.56
C GLU A 35 -0.29 -33.26 33.11
N PRO A 36 -0.41 -34.58 32.83
CA PRO A 36 0.75 -35.31 32.31
C PRO A 36 0.47 -36.28 31.14
N GLN A 37 1.57 -36.61 30.47
CA GLN A 37 1.74 -37.38 29.24
C GLN A 37 1.69 -38.92 29.42
N THR A 38 1.49 -39.55 28.25
CA THR A 38 1.82 -40.90 27.76
C THR A 38 1.03 -42.17 28.15
N ALA A 39 0.55 -42.79 27.06
CA ALA A 39 0.61 -44.19 26.65
C ALA A 39 -0.03 -45.28 27.54
N LYS A 40 -1.26 -45.66 27.17
CA LYS A 40 -1.80 -47.04 27.13
C LYS A 40 -3.14 -47.01 26.38
N GLU A 41 -3.08 -46.91 25.06
CA GLU A 41 -4.24 -46.68 24.20
C GLU A 41 -5.09 -47.95 24.03
N VAL A 42 -6.39 -47.77 23.84
CA VAL A 42 -7.49 -48.74 23.69
C VAL A 42 -8.27 -49.05 24.98
N GLN A 43 -7.64 -49.30 26.14
CA GLN A 43 -8.38 -49.49 27.41
C GLN A 43 -8.41 -48.25 28.30
N ALA A 44 -7.43 -47.34 28.15
CA ALA A 44 -7.45 -46.03 28.80
C ALA A 44 -8.40 -45.04 28.10
N THR A 45 -8.68 -45.21 26.80
CA THR A 45 -9.60 -44.35 26.05
C THR A 45 -11.01 -44.45 26.60
N LYS A 46 -11.56 -45.66 26.79
CA LYS A 46 -12.92 -45.83 27.33
C LYS A 46 -13.07 -45.30 28.77
N LYS A 47 -12.09 -45.57 29.66
CA LYS A 47 -12.06 -44.99 31.02
C LYS A 47 -11.93 -43.46 31.03
N ARG A 48 -11.18 -42.90 30.07
CA ARG A 48 -11.03 -41.45 29.91
C ARG A 48 -12.31 -40.82 29.37
N GLU A 49 -13.02 -41.49 28.46
CA GLU A 49 -14.32 -41.04 27.96
C GLU A 49 -15.38 -41.03 29.06
N ASP A 50 -15.47 -42.09 29.85
CA ASP A 50 -16.40 -42.19 30.97
C ASP A 50 -16.13 -41.11 32.03
N ALA A 51 -14.85 -40.76 32.26
CA ALA A 51 -14.45 -39.71 33.19
C ALA A 51 -14.76 -38.28 32.69
N LEU A 52 -14.78 -38.06 31.38
CA LEU A 52 -15.06 -36.75 30.77
C LEU A 52 -16.56 -36.49 30.59
N LYS A 53 -17.37 -37.55 30.51
CA LYS A 53 -18.81 -37.44 30.25
C LYS A 53 -19.56 -36.51 31.22
N PRO A 54 -19.34 -36.55 32.55
CA PRO A 54 -20.01 -35.61 33.45
C PRO A 54 -19.65 -34.15 33.19
N LEU A 55 -18.42 -33.87 32.73
CA LEU A 55 -18.00 -32.51 32.39
C LEU A 55 -18.62 -32.04 31.08
N ILE A 56 -18.67 -32.92 30.08
CA ILE A 56 -19.35 -32.64 28.80
C ILE A 56 -20.83 -32.31 29.08
N ASP A 57 -21.51 -33.17 29.85
CA ASP A 57 -22.92 -32.97 30.22
C ASP A 57 -23.11 -31.68 31.02
N ALA A 58 -22.22 -31.34 31.94
CA ALA A 58 -22.31 -30.10 32.70
C ALA A 58 -22.14 -28.84 31.85
N VAL A 59 -21.27 -28.88 30.84
CA VAL A 59 -21.05 -27.76 29.92
C VAL A 59 -22.31 -27.51 29.08
N VAL A 60 -22.95 -28.55 28.54
CA VAL A 60 -24.08 -28.39 27.61
C VAL A 60 -25.46 -28.36 28.27
N CYS A 61 -25.67 -29.11 29.36
CA CYS A 61 -26.93 -29.13 30.11
C CYS A 61 -26.99 -28.06 31.21
N GLY A 62 -25.83 -27.58 31.67
CA GLY A 62 -25.75 -26.44 32.58
C GLY A 62 -25.94 -25.14 31.82
N SER A 63 -26.48 -24.11 32.48
CA SER A 63 -26.53 -22.73 31.95
C SER A 63 -25.13 -22.06 31.83
N LEU A 64 -24.06 -22.87 31.76
CA LEU A 64 -22.66 -22.45 31.79
C LEU A 64 -22.22 -21.76 30.49
N LEU A 65 -22.66 -22.27 29.32
CA LEU A 65 -22.37 -21.64 28.03
C LEU A 65 -22.96 -20.22 27.92
N HIS A 66 -24.07 -19.98 28.63
CA HIS A 66 -24.81 -18.71 28.63
C HIS A 66 -24.65 -17.91 29.93
N HIS A 67 -23.67 -18.25 30.78
CA HIS A 67 -23.50 -17.60 32.08
C HIS A 67 -23.05 -16.14 31.93
N ASP A 68 -23.61 -15.18 32.68
CA ASP A 68 -23.32 -13.74 32.46
C ASP A 68 -21.89 -13.30 32.82
N ASP A 69 -21.27 -13.94 33.82
CA ASP A 69 -19.92 -13.58 34.31
C ASP A 69 -18.81 -13.94 33.30
N LYS A 70 -17.98 -12.96 32.93
CA LYS A 70 -16.89 -13.09 31.96
C LYS A 70 -15.78 -14.07 32.40
N ASP A 71 -15.47 -14.14 33.69
CA ASP A 71 -14.45 -15.07 34.22
C ASP A 71 -14.95 -16.51 34.11
N VAL A 72 -16.23 -16.73 34.40
CA VAL A 72 -16.88 -18.03 34.22
C VAL A 72 -16.87 -18.43 32.74
N LYS A 73 -17.25 -17.52 31.83
CA LYS A 73 -17.19 -17.76 30.37
C LYS A 73 -15.79 -18.16 29.90
N LEU A 74 -14.74 -17.45 30.35
CA LEU A 74 -13.36 -17.78 30.01
C LEU A 74 -12.96 -19.17 30.51
N LEU A 75 -13.33 -19.51 31.75
CA LEU A 75 -13.04 -20.82 32.32
C LEU A 75 -13.76 -21.95 31.59
N VAL A 76 -15.04 -21.76 31.27
CA VAL A 76 -15.83 -22.72 30.48
C VAL A 76 -15.21 -22.91 29.11
N ALA A 77 -14.81 -21.84 28.44
CA ALA A 77 -14.14 -21.93 27.15
C ALA A 77 -12.79 -22.66 27.21
N ILE A 78 -11.96 -22.41 28.23
CA ILE A 78 -10.72 -23.17 28.42
C ILE A 78 -11.05 -24.67 28.54
N CYS A 79 -12.07 -25.03 29.32
CA CYS A 79 -12.51 -26.42 29.44
C CYS A 79 -12.95 -27.00 28.11
N VAL A 80 -13.77 -26.25 27.36
CA VAL A 80 -14.28 -26.64 26.04
C VAL A 80 -13.13 -26.84 25.04
N THR A 81 -12.19 -25.91 24.97
CA THR A 81 -11.02 -26.00 24.09
C THR A 81 -10.14 -27.20 24.44
N GLU A 82 -9.95 -27.49 25.73
CA GLU A 82 -9.25 -28.70 26.17
C GLU A 82 -10.04 -29.98 25.84
N LEU A 83 -11.37 -29.95 25.93
CA LEU A 83 -12.22 -31.07 25.49
C LEU A 83 -12.07 -31.34 23.99
N PHE A 84 -12.03 -30.30 23.14
CA PHE A 84 -11.73 -30.45 21.72
C PHE A 84 -10.35 -31.09 21.51
N ARG A 85 -9.32 -30.62 22.22
CA ARG A 85 -7.97 -31.18 22.12
C ARG A 85 -7.91 -32.65 22.51
N VAL A 86 -8.61 -33.04 23.57
CA VAL A 86 -8.59 -34.40 24.11
C VAL A 86 -9.45 -35.36 23.29
N LYS A 87 -10.55 -34.90 22.69
CA LYS A 87 -11.47 -35.72 21.89
C LYS A 87 -11.14 -35.76 20.40
N ALA A 88 -10.24 -34.89 19.93
CA ALA A 88 -9.73 -34.91 18.57
C ALA A 88 -9.36 -36.35 18.13
N PRO A 89 -9.76 -36.79 16.92
CA PRO A 89 -10.32 -35.97 15.83
C PRO A 89 -11.85 -35.76 15.90
N LYS A 90 -12.57 -36.36 16.86
CA LYS A 90 -14.03 -36.22 16.95
C LYS A 90 -14.44 -35.01 17.81
N PRO A 91 -15.49 -34.26 17.45
CA PRO A 91 -15.97 -33.19 18.30
C PRO A 91 -16.44 -33.76 19.66
N PRO A 92 -16.17 -33.03 20.76
CA PRO A 92 -16.58 -33.45 22.11
C PRO A 92 -18.09 -33.30 22.37
N PHE A 93 -18.81 -32.58 21.51
CA PHE A 93 -20.24 -32.27 21.64
C PHE A 93 -21.00 -32.64 20.37
N GLU A 94 -22.30 -32.88 20.51
CA GLU A 94 -23.23 -33.04 19.38
C GLU A 94 -23.49 -31.69 18.69
N ASP A 95 -23.80 -31.72 17.39
CA ASP A 95 -23.95 -30.54 16.53
C ASP A 95 -24.90 -29.48 17.09
N MET A 96 -25.98 -29.91 17.75
CA MET A 96 -26.97 -29.00 18.35
C MET A 96 -26.38 -28.08 19.43
N TYR A 97 -25.28 -28.49 20.08
CA TYR A 97 -24.59 -27.70 21.11
C TYR A 97 -23.37 -26.94 20.56
N LEU A 98 -22.83 -27.35 19.42
CA LEU A 98 -21.61 -26.77 18.85
C LEU A 98 -21.78 -25.27 18.52
N ARG A 99 -22.98 -24.84 18.12
CA ARG A 99 -23.23 -23.42 17.84
C ARG A 99 -23.00 -22.52 19.06
N ASP A 100 -23.53 -22.89 20.23
CA ASP A 100 -23.39 -22.10 21.45
C ASP A 100 -21.99 -22.17 22.02
N VAL A 101 -21.31 -23.30 21.83
CA VAL A 101 -19.89 -23.46 22.09
C VAL A 101 -19.06 -22.48 21.25
N PHE A 102 -19.28 -22.42 19.93
CA PHE A 102 -18.52 -21.50 19.07
C PHE A 102 -18.85 -20.03 19.35
N LYS A 103 -20.10 -19.68 19.67
CA LYS A 103 -20.47 -18.34 20.14
C LYS A 103 -19.69 -17.94 21.39
N LEU A 104 -19.56 -18.84 22.36
CA LEU A 104 -18.76 -18.58 23.57
C LEU A 104 -17.29 -18.31 23.22
N ILE A 105 -16.70 -19.12 22.34
CA ILE A 105 -15.30 -18.98 21.91
C ILE A 105 -15.07 -17.68 21.13
N ILE A 106 -15.92 -17.35 20.15
CA ILE A 106 -15.84 -16.12 19.36
C ILE A 106 -16.02 -14.89 20.27
N GLY A 107 -16.94 -14.96 21.23
CA GLY A 107 -17.13 -13.90 22.23
C GLY A 107 -15.88 -13.64 23.08
N LEU A 108 -15.05 -14.65 23.32
CA LEU A 108 -13.76 -14.44 23.99
C LEU A 108 -12.69 -13.83 23.09
N PHE A 109 -12.72 -14.13 21.78
CA PHE A 109 -11.84 -13.47 20.82
C PHE A 109 -12.12 -11.97 20.74
N ALA A 110 -13.37 -11.53 20.97
CA ALA A 110 -13.72 -10.11 21.03
C ALA A 110 -12.96 -9.34 22.14
N ASP A 111 -12.59 -10.01 23.24
CA ASP A 111 -11.83 -9.42 24.34
C ASP A 111 -10.29 -9.45 24.11
N LEU A 112 -9.79 -9.88 22.93
CA LEU A 112 -8.35 -9.87 22.58
C LEU A 112 -7.81 -8.47 22.28
N ALA A 113 -8.69 -7.48 22.14
CA ALA A 113 -8.29 -6.08 22.01
C ALA A 113 -7.68 -5.51 23.30
N ASP A 114 -7.98 -6.10 24.46
CA ASP A 114 -7.47 -5.68 25.78
C ASP A 114 -6.17 -6.41 26.13
N THR A 115 -5.06 -5.95 25.57
CA THR A 115 -3.71 -6.51 25.78
C THR A 115 -3.19 -6.30 27.21
N ALA A 116 -3.76 -5.36 27.96
CA ALA A 116 -3.41 -5.08 29.35
C ALA A 116 -4.06 -6.05 30.35
N SER A 117 -5.06 -6.83 29.92
CA SER A 117 -5.78 -7.75 30.78
C SER A 117 -4.86 -8.84 31.36
N PRO A 118 -4.93 -9.14 32.67
CA PRO A 118 -4.21 -10.29 33.25
C PRO A 118 -4.71 -11.65 32.70
N LEU A 119 -5.85 -11.65 32.00
CA LEU A 119 -6.44 -12.81 31.35
C LEU A 119 -6.07 -12.93 29.87
N PHE A 120 -5.35 -11.96 29.31
CA PHE A 120 -4.99 -11.92 27.89
C PHE A 120 -4.27 -13.21 27.44
N SER A 121 -3.25 -13.65 28.18
CA SER A 121 -2.48 -14.86 27.87
C SER A 121 -3.34 -16.13 27.81
N LYS A 122 -4.41 -16.20 28.60
CA LYS A 122 -5.35 -17.33 28.57
C LYS A 122 -6.24 -17.29 27.33
N ARG A 123 -6.69 -16.11 26.91
CA ARG A 123 -7.47 -15.92 25.67
C ARG A 123 -6.62 -16.27 24.45
N VAL A 124 -5.36 -15.84 24.43
CA VAL A 124 -4.39 -16.21 23.38
C VAL A 124 -4.21 -17.72 23.31
N LYS A 125 -4.02 -18.40 24.45
CA LYS A 125 -3.90 -19.87 24.48
C LYS A 125 -5.13 -20.59 23.93
N VAL A 126 -6.34 -20.07 24.21
CA VAL A 126 -7.59 -20.60 23.64
C VAL A 126 -7.56 -20.47 22.12
N LEU A 127 -7.26 -19.28 21.59
CA LEU A 127 -7.17 -19.05 20.14
C LEU A 127 -6.11 -19.96 19.49
N ASP A 128 -4.90 -20.03 20.04
CA ASP A 128 -3.82 -20.86 19.52
C ASP A 128 -4.23 -22.34 19.43
N THR A 129 -4.90 -22.84 20.47
CA THR A 129 -5.34 -24.25 20.50
C THR A 129 -6.45 -24.49 19.48
N MET A 130 -7.42 -23.58 19.36
CA MET A 130 -8.49 -23.68 18.36
C MET A 130 -7.94 -23.61 16.92
N SER A 131 -6.92 -22.78 16.69
CA SER A 131 -6.21 -22.68 15.41
C SER A 131 -5.49 -23.98 15.08
N GLN A 132 -4.68 -24.53 16.00
CA GLN A 132 -3.92 -25.76 15.79
C GLN A 132 -4.81 -26.98 15.50
N LEU A 133 -5.98 -27.05 16.14
CA LEU A 133 -6.92 -28.15 15.96
C LEU A 133 -7.85 -27.98 14.75
N LYS A 134 -7.79 -26.82 14.07
CA LYS A 134 -8.70 -26.44 12.98
C LYS A 134 -10.19 -26.58 13.32
N CYS A 135 -10.54 -26.46 14.61
CA CYS A 135 -11.91 -26.71 15.08
C CYS A 135 -12.93 -25.75 14.46
N CYS A 136 -12.51 -24.58 14.00
CA CYS A 136 -13.40 -23.60 13.41
C CYS A 136 -13.93 -24.02 12.02
N ILE A 137 -13.32 -25.01 11.36
CA ILE A 137 -13.88 -25.62 10.13
C ILE A 137 -15.22 -26.33 10.45
N LEU A 138 -15.38 -26.89 11.65
CA LEU A 138 -16.63 -27.52 12.07
C LEU A 138 -17.83 -26.57 12.01
N MET A 139 -17.62 -25.24 12.09
CA MET A 139 -18.69 -24.27 11.90
C MET A 139 -19.28 -24.32 10.49
N LEU A 140 -18.50 -24.68 9.47
CA LEU A 140 -18.98 -24.88 8.10
C LEU A 140 -19.77 -26.20 8.01
N GLU A 141 -19.30 -27.27 8.66
CA GLU A 141 -19.98 -28.58 8.67
C GLU A 141 -21.39 -28.53 9.26
N ILE A 142 -21.60 -27.68 10.28
CA ILE A 142 -22.91 -27.49 10.95
C ILE A 142 -23.71 -26.28 10.42
N ASP A 143 -23.33 -25.74 9.25
CA ASP A 143 -24.00 -24.60 8.59
C ASP A 143 -24.13 -23.33 9.45
N CYS A 144 -23.10 -23.02 10.24
CA CYS A 144 -23.00 -21.81 11.06
C CYS A 144 -22.21 -20.69 10.37
N THR A 145 -22.54 -20.41 9.10
CA THR A 145 -21.86 -19.40 8.27
C THR A 145 -21.94 -17.98 8.87
N ASP A 146 -23.01 -17.68 9.62
CA ASP A 146 -23.15 -16.41 10.35
C ASP A 146 -22.07 -16.22 11.42
N LEU A 147 -21.73 -17.28 12.16
CA LEU A 147 -20.68 -17.26 13.18
C LEU A 147 -19.29 -17.15 12.56
N VAL A 148 -19.07 -17.79 11.42
CA VAL A 148 -17.81 -17.66 10.67
C VAL A 148 -17.60 -16.19 10.25
N LEU A 149 -18.66 -15.56 9.72
CA LEU A 149 -18.62 -14.15 9.35
C LEU A 149 -18.40 -13.25 10.57
N GLU A 150 -19.05 -13.54 11.69
CA GLU A 150 -18.82 -12.84 12.96
C GLU A 150 -17.35 -12.94 13.40
N MET A 151 -16.77 -14.14 13.36
CA MET A 151 -15.38 -14.38 13.73
C MET A 151 -14.40 -13.57 12.89
N PHE A 152 -14.58 -13.51 11.57
CA PHE A 152 -13.74 -12.68 10.68
C PHE A 152 -13.81 -11.21 11.06
N ASN A 153 -15.02 -10.69 11.31
CA ASN A 153 -15.19 -9.29 11.72
C ASN A 153 -14.57 -9.05 13.11
N VAL A 154 -14.70 -9.99 14.04
CA VAL A 154 -14.05 -9.93 15.35
C VAL A 154 -12.54 -9.82 15.19
N PHE A 155 -11.89 -10.73 14.46
CA PHE A 155 -10.43 -10.69 14.24
C PHE A 155 -9.96 -9.34 13.69
N PHE A 156 -10.60 -8.83 12.64
CA PHE A 156 -10.24 -7.52 12.09
C PHE A 156 -10.49 -6.35 13.05
N SER A 157 -11.49 -6.46 13.93
CA SER A 157 -11.82 -5.42 14.93
C SER A 157 -10.90 -5.44 16.15
N VAL A 158 -10.34 -6.60 16.51
CA VAL A 158 -9.54 -6.78 17.73
C VAL A 158 -8.04 -6.78 17.49
N VAL A 159 -7.57 -7.07 16.29
CA VAL A 159 -6.14 -7.11 15.98
C VAL A 159 -5.48 -5.75 16.23
N ARG A 160 -4.31 -5.73 16.88
CA ARG A 160 -3.56 -4.52 17.25
C ARG A 160 -2.10 -4.63 16.84
N ASP A 161 -1.41 -3.49 16.75
CA ASP A 161 0.01 -3.44 16.35
C ASP A 161 0.97 -3.95 17.45
N ASP A 162 0.50 -4.07 18.70
CA ASP A 162 1.22 -4.64 19.84
C ASP A 162 0.98 -6.16 20.01
N HIS A 163 0.10 -6.76 19.19
CA HIS A 163 -0.03 -8.20 19.12
C HIS A 163 1.25 -8.83 18.56
N ASN A 164 1.65 -9.96 19.14
CA ASN A 164 2.81 -10.70 18.63
C ASN A 164 2.50 -11.41 17.31
N ASP A 165 3.53 -11.73 16.54
CA ASP A 165 3.39 -12.38 15.24
C ASP A 165 2.69 -13.75 15.35
N SER A 166 2.89 -14.49 16.46
CA SER A 166 2.24 -15.79 16.66
C SER A 166 0.72 -15.67 16.73
N LEU A 167 0.17 -14.65 17.41
CA LEU A 167 -1.27 -14.42 17.52
C LEU A 167 -1.87 -14.02 16.17
N ILE A 168 -1.18 -13.12 15.44
CA ILE A 168 -1.61 -12.69 14.10
C ILE A 168 -1.59 -13.89 13.14
N ASN A 169 -0.56 -14.72 13.20
CA ASN A 169 -0.44 -15.94 12.39
C ASN A 169 -1.54 -16.95 12.73
N ALA A 170 -1.91 -17.11 14.01
CA ALA A 170 -3.00 -18.00 14.40
C ALA A 170 -4.37 -17.51 13.86
N MET A 171 -4.66 -16.20 13.96
CA MET A 171 -5.84 -15.60 13.33
C MET A 171 -5.83 -15.82 11.80
N SER A 172 -4.70 -15.53 11.14
CA SER A 172 -4.52 -15.71 9.70
C SER A 172 -4.71 -17.16 9.28
N SER A 173 -4.16 -18.12 10.04
CA SER A 173 -4.29 -19.56 9.76
C SER A 173 -5.74 -20.02 9.85
N MET A 174 -6.46 -19.60 10.89
CA MET A 174 -7.88 -19.95 11.03
C MET A 174 -8.74 -19.39 9.89
N MET A 175 -8.48 -18.15 9.49
CA MET A 175 -9.18 -17.53 8.36
C MET A 175 -8.86 -18.25 7.05
N LYS A 176 -7.59 -18.60 6.83
CA LYS A 176 -7.16 -19.40 5.68
C LYS A 176 -7.86 -20.76 5.65
N ASP A 177 -7.78 -21.51 6.74
CA ASP A 177 -8.36 -22.85 6.85
C ASP A 177 -9.85 -22.81 6.48
N ILE A 178 -10.61 -21.81 6.93
CA ILE A 178 -12.03 -21.67 6.59
C ILE A 178 -12.26 -21.28 5.12
N LEU A 179 -11.47 -20.36 4.57
CA LEU A 179 -11.63 -19.91 3.18
C LEU A 179 -11.41 -21.04 2.18
N ASN A 180 -10.56 -22.01 2.53
CA ASN A 180 -10.21 -23.12 1.66
C ASN A 180 -11.24 -24.26 1.67
N GLU A 181 -12.15 -24.30 2.66
CA GLU A 181 -13.05 -25.44 2.87
C GLU A 181 -14.43 -25.27 2.21
N SER A 182 -14.86 -24.03 1.88
CA SER A 182 -16.19 -23.80 1.30
C SER A 182 -16.23 -22.63 0.31
N GLU A 183 -16.50 -22.94 -0.97
CA GLU A 183 -16.71 -21.93 -2.01
C GLU A 183 -17.93 -21.04 -1.73
N ASP A 184 -19.05 -21.60 -1.26
CA ASP A 184 -20.29 -20.85 -1.02
C ASP A 184 -20.15 -19.82 0.12
N ALA A 185 -19.43 -20.17 1.18
CA ALA A 185 -19.15 -19.25 2.28
C ALA A 185 -18.08 -18.20 1.91
N SER A 186 -17.15 -18.57 1.02
CA SER A 186 -15.96 -17.76 0.70
C SER A 186 -16.27 -16.38 0.13
N GLN A 187 -17.36 -16.19 -0.63
CA GLN A 187 -17.63 -14.90 -1.30
C GLN A 187 -17.83 -13.76 -0.28
N LYS A 188 -18.69 -13.97 0.72
CA LYS A 188 -18.96 -12.96 1.77
C LYS A 188 -17.74 -12.75 2.66
N LEU A 189 -16.98 -13.81 2.92
CA LEU A 189 -15.77 -13.74 3.73
C LEU A 189 -14.64 -12.99 3.01
N LEU A 190 -14.49 -13.22 1.70
CA LEU A 190 -13.55 -12.52 0.84
C LEU A 190 -13.83 -11.02 0.85
N GLU A 191 -15.09 -10.59 0.78
CA GLU A 191 -15.44 -9.17 0.89
C GLU A 191 -14.98 -8.55 2.22
N VAL A 192 -15.07 -9.29 3.34
CA VAL A 192 -14.56 -8.81 4.63
C VAL A 192 -13.03 -8.65 4.60
N VAL A 193 -12.32 -9.59 3.98
CA VAL A 193 -10.86 -9.53 3.82
C VAL A 193 -10.46 -8.37 2.92
N LEU A 194 -11.05 -8.26 1.72
CA LEU A 194 -10.77 -7.20 0.75
C LEU A 194 -11.08 -5.80 1.31
N ARG A 195 -12.19 -5.65 2.05
CA ARG A 195 -12.53 -4.39 2.72
C ARG A 195 -11.46 -3.93 3.70
N ASN A 196 -10.86 -4.86 4.45
CA ASN A 196 -9.79 -4.53 5.39
C ASN A 196 -8.43 -4.36 4.69
N LEU A 197 -8.25 -4.96 3.50
CA LEU A 197 -7.07 -4.76 2.66
C LEU A 197 -6.99 -3.33 2.10
N ILE A 198 -8.12 -2.75 1.66
CA ILE A 198 -8.17 -1.39 1.11
C ILE A 198 -8.49 -0.31 2.16
N LYS A 199 -8.70 -0.68 3.42
CA LYS A 199 -9.00 0.25 4.50
C LYS A 199 -7.79 1.17 4.72
N ARG A 200 -7.83 2.35 4.09
CA ARG A 200 -6.69 3.27 3.95
C ARG A 200 -5.93 3.42 5.28
N LYS A 201 -4.60 3.43 5.17
CA LYS A 201 -3.62 3.74 6.24
C LYS A 201 -3.85 5.05 7.02
N LYS A 202 -4.87 5.86 6.70
CA LYS A 202 -5.09 7.18 7.31
C LYS A 202 -5.78 7.13 8.67
N ASP A 203 -6.56 6.10 9.02
CA ASP A 203 -7.33 6.09 10.30
C ASP A 203 -7.55 4.68 10.92
N THR A 204 -6.75 3.67 10.56
CA THR A 204 -6.86 2.32 11.15
C THR A 204 -5.50 1.75 11.52
N THR A 205 -5.44 0.97 12.60
CA THR A 205 -4.24 0.22 13.03
C THR A 205 -3.65 -0.55 11.86
N CYS A 206 -2.32 -0.49 11.70
CA CYS A 206 -1.61 -1.17 10.60
C CYS A 206 -1.82 -2.69 10.67
N ALA A 207 -2.18 -3.20 11.85
CA ALA A 207 -2.50 -4.59 12.13
C ALA A 207 -3.64 -5.20 11.29
N SER A 208 -4.78 -4.50 11.09
CA SER A 208 -5.91 -5.06 10.31
C SER A 208 -5.54 -5.23 8.84
N TYR A 209 -4.79 -4.27 8.30
CA TYR A 209 -4.21 -4.37 6.96
C TYR A 209 -3.20 -5.53 6.85
N LYS A 210 -2.27 -5.64 7.82
CA LYS A 210 -1.29 -6.74 7.86
C LYS A 210 -1.97 -8.11 7.92
N LEU A 211 -3.03 -8.26 8.73
CA LEU A 211 -3.79 -9.49 8.80
C LEU A 211 -4.47 -9.81 7.46
N ALA A 212 -5.15 -8.83 6.83
CA ALA A 212 -5.78 -9.02 5.53
C ALA A 212 -4.76 -9.42 4.47
N LYS A 213 -3.62 -8.74 4.45
CA LYS A 213 -2.49 -9.04 3.57
C LYS A 213 -1.98 -10.46 3.79
N SER A 214 -1.74 -10.87 5.04
CA SER A 214 -1.29 -12.21 5.41
C SER A 214 -2.26 -13.29 4.94
N VAL A 215 -3.57 -13.08 5.10
CA VAL A 215 -4.60 -14.01 4.61
C VAL A 215 -4.52 -14.16 3.09
N ILE A 216 -4.45 -13.05 2.33
CA ILE A 216 -4.33 -13.11 0.86
C ILE A 216 -3.02 -13.79 0.42
N GLU A 217 -1.88 -13.48 1.06
CA GLU A 217 -0.58 -14.09 0.74
C GLU A 217 -0.58 -15.61 0.99
N THR A 218 -1.16 -16.03 2.10
CA THR A 218 -1.16 -17.45 2.51
C THR A 218 -2.18 -18.29 1.75
N CYS A 219 -3.31 -17.70 1.34
CA CYS A 219 -4.31 -18.38 0.52
C CYS A 219 -3.99 -18.32 -0.98
N GLY A 220 -3.20 -17.36 -1.46
CA GLY A 220 -2.89 -17.23 -2.89
C GLY A 220 -2.19 -18.46 -3.49
N GLN A 221 -1.60 -19.33 -2.66
CA GLN A 221 -0.99 -20.58 -3.13
C GLN A 221 -2.02 -21.65 -3.59
N GLU A 222 -3.31 -21.39 -3.40
CA GLU A 222 -4.40 -22.34 -3.67
C GLU A 222 -5.28 -21.82 -4.82
N ASP A 223 -5.69 -22.73 -5.71
CA ASP A 223 -6.33 -22.37 -6.99
C ASP A 223 -7.77 -21.87 -6.80
N GLU A 224 -8.46 -22.35 -5.78
CA GLU A 224 -9.86 -22.05 -5.47
C GLU A 224 -10.07 -20.58 -5.11
N LEU A 225 -9.25 -20.04 -4.19
CA LEU A 225 -9.36 -18.62 -3.81
C LEU A 225 -8.92 -17.69 -4.95
N ASN A 226 -7.90 -18.09 -5.73
CA ASN A 226 -7.48 -17.36 -6.92
C ASN A 226 -8.66 -17.19 -7.91
N SER A 227 -9.41 -18.27 -8.13
CA SER A 227 -10.62 -18.27 -8.95
C SER A 227 -11.69 -17.33 -8.40
N LEU A 228 -11.94 -17.33 -7.09
CA LEU A 228 -12.93 -16.45 -6.45
C LEU A 228 -12.57 -14.97 -6.55
N VAL A 229 -11.30 -14.61 -6.27
CA VAL A 229 -10.80 -13.25 -6.41
C VAL A 229 -10.91 -12.80 -7.87
N CYS A 230 -10.51 -13.64 -8.82
CA CYS A 230 -10.63 -13.32 -10.25
C CYS A 230 -12.10 -13.16 -10.67
N LYS A 231 -13.00 -14.07 -10.27
CA LYS A 231 -14.44 -13.96 -10.54
C LYS A 231 -15.02 -12.65 -10.00
N PHE A 232 -14.68 -12.29 -8.76
CA PHE A 232 -15.10 -11.03 -8.15
C PHE A 232 -14.59 -9.81 -8.96
N LEU A 233 -13.29 -9.77 -9.27
CA LEU A 233 -12.70 -8.65 -10.01
C LEU A 233 -13.23 -8.55 -11.44
N SER A 234 -13.38 -9.66 -12.14
CA SER A 234 -14.01 -9.71 -13.46
C SER A 234 -15.45 -9.20 -13.41
N SER A 235 -16.22 -9.57 -12.39
CA SER A 235 -17.58 -9.03 -12.19
C SER A 235 -17.56 -7.50 -11.98
N CYS A 236 -16.55 -6.96 -11.29
CA CYS A 236 -16.42 -5.51 -11.14
C CYS A 236 -16.08 -4.81 -12.47
N ILE A 237 -15.28 -5.44 -13.33
CA ILE A 237 -14.82 -4.86 -14.59
C ILE A 237 -15.95 -4.85 -15.64
N TYR A 238 -16.65 -5.98 -15.79
CA TYR A 238 -17.64 -6.19 -16.85
C TYR A 238 -19.08 -5.88 -16.43
N ASP A 239 -19.42 -6.02 -15.14
CA ASP A 239 -20.78 -5.81 -14.61
C ASP A 239 -20.82 -4.63 -13.62
N ARG A 240 -20.59 -3.44 -14.20
CA ARG A 240 -20.49 -2.16 -13.48
C ARG A 240 -21.83 -1.69 -12.90
N ASP A 241 -22.94 -2.11 -13.52
CA ASP A 241 -24.29 -1.66 -13.17
C ASP A 241 -25.00 -2.58 -12.15
N ALA A 242 -24.47 -3.77 -11.88
CA ALA A 242 -25.06 -4.64 -10.86
C ALA A 242 -24.90 -4.05 -9.45
N VAL A 243 -26.06 -3.65 -8.89
CA VAL A 243 -26.26 -3.22 -7.51
C VAL A 243 -25.93 -4.37 -6.56
N GLY A 244 -25.09 -4.13 -5.54
CA GLY A 244 -24.94 -5.13 -4.45
C GLY A 244 -23.71 -5.04 -3.57
N CYS A 245 -22.58 -4.47 -4.02
CA CYS A 245 -21.34 -4.46 -3.23
C CYS A 245 -20.59 -3.12 -3.31
N GLY A 246 -20.44 -2.44 -2.16
CA GLY A 246 -19.73 -1.15 -2.08
C GLY A 246 -18.23 -1.22 -2.39
N LEU A 247 -17.65 -2.43 -2.50
CA LEU A 247 -16.25 -2.63 -2.91
C LEU A 247 -16.05 -2.49 -4.42
N LYS A 248 -17.12 -2.60 -5.23
CA LYS A 248 -17.01 -2.53 -6.70
C LYS A 248 -16.36 -1.23 -7.18
N GLU A 249 -16.58 -0.11 -6.50
CA GLU A 249 -15.97 1.18 -6.85
C GLU A 249 -14.45 1.23 -6.61
N TYR A 250 -13.93 0.32 -5.79
CA TYR A 250 -12.55 0.27 -5.34
C TYR A 250 -11.75 -0.87 -5.97
N TYR A 251 -12.27 -1.55 -6.99
CA TYR A 251 -11.62 -2.72 -7.60
C TYR A 251 -10.18 -2.44 -8.10
N HIS A 252 -9.88 -1.24 -8.60
CA HIS A 252 -8.49 -0.86 -8.95
C HIS A 252 -7.58 -0.74 -7.72
N GLU A 253 -8.09 -0.24 -6.59
CA GLU A 253 -7.35 -0.22 -5.33
C GLU A 253 -7.13 -1.65 -4.82
N ILE A 254 -8.15 -2.52 -4.95
CA ILE A 254 -8.05 -3.94 -4.59
C ILE A 254 -7.00 -4.66 -5.47
N ILE A 255 -7.04 -4.49 -6.79
CA ILE A 255 -6.05 -5.06 -7.71
C ILE A 255 -4.64 -4.64 -7.31
N PHE A 256 -4.44 -3.36 -7.00
CA PHE A 256 -3.13 -2.85 -6.58
C PHE A 256 -2.65 -3.48 -5.27
N GLU A 257 -3.50 -3.58 -4.24
CA GLU A 257 -3.12 -4.19 -2.97
C GLU A 257 -2.89 -5.70 -3.06
N VAL A 258 -3.75 -6.43 -3.79
CA VAL A 258 -3.55 -7.87 -4.04
C VAL A 258 -2.27 -8.10 -4.84
N PHE A 259 -1.95 -7.25 -5.83
CA PHE A 259 -0.74 -7.41 -6.62
C PHE A 259 0.54 -7.25 -5.78
N GLN A 260 0.53 -6.37 -4.78
CA GLN A 260 1.68 -6.16 -3.89
C GLN A 260 2.00 -7.36 -3.00
N CYS A 261 1.03 -8.25 -2.77
CA CYS A 261 1.19 -9.35 -1.84
C CYS A 261 1.11 -10.73 -2.52
N ALA A 262 0.24 -10.88 -3.52
CA ALA A 262 0.01 -12.12 -4.24
C ALA A 262 -0.24 -11.87 -5.75
N PRO A 263 0.78 -11.41 -6.51
CA PRO A 263 0.62 -11.01 -7.91
C PRO A 263 0.19 -12.15 -8.84
N HIS A 264 0.52 -13.40 -8.52
CA HIS A 264 0.14 -14.58 -9.29
C HIS A 264 -1.38 -14.85 -9.26
N MET A 265 -2.11 -14.34 -8.25
CA MET A 265 -3.57 -14.45 -8.21
C MET A 265 -4.23 -13.63 -9.32
N LEU A 266 -3.55 -12.61 -9.84
CA LEU A 266 -4.13 -11.64 -10.77
C LEU A 266 -3.80 -11.94 -12.24
N LEU A 267 -3.14 -13.07 -12.55
CA LEU A 267 -2.77 -13.43 -13.92
C LEU A 267 -3.97 -13.40 -14.88
N ALA A 268 -5.12 -13.92 -14.44
CA ALA A 268 -6.35 -13.94 -15.24
C ALA A 268 -7.02 -12.56 -15.39
N ILE A 269 -6.62 -11.57 -14.58
CA ILE A 269 -7.16 -10.19 -14.63
C ILE A 269 -6.33 -9.28 -15.56
N ILE A 270 -5.07 -9.64 -15.85
CA ILE A 270 -4.21 -8.84 -16.72
C ILE A 270 -4.82 -8.60 -18.11
N PRO A 271 -5.44 -9.59 -18.80
CA PRO A 271 -6.11 -9.35 -20.07
C PRO A 271 -7.25 -8.32 -19.96
N SER A 272 -8.05 -8.38 -18.89
CA SER A 272 -9.13 -7.39 -18.65
C SER A 272 -8.58 -5.99 -18.38
N LEU A 273 -7.43 -5.86 -17.71
CA LEU A 273 -6.77 -4.57 -17.55
C LEU A 273 -6.25 -4.01 -18.89
N ILE A 274 -5.79 -4.86 -19.80
CA ILE A 274 -5.44 -4.47 -21.17
C ILE A 274 -6.69 -3.96 -21.91
N GLU A 275 -7.81 -4.66 -21.82
CA GLU A 275 -9.08 -4.22 -22.41
C GLU A 275 -9.51 -2.85 -21.86
N GLU A 276 -9.33 -2.59 -20.56
CA GLU A 276 -9.62 -1.26 -20.00
C GLU A 276 -8.69 -0.15 -20.52
N LEU A 277 -7.42 -0.46 -20.83
CA LEU A 277 -6.52 0.50 -21.51
C LEU A 277 -6.96 0.80 -22.94
N LEU A 278 -7.71 -0.11 -23.57
CA LEU A 278 -8.23 0.00 -24.93
C LEU A 278 -9.68 0.49 -25.00
N ALA A 279 -10.37 0.63 -23.86
CA ALA A 279 -11.78 0.98 -23.81
C ALA A 279 -12.09 2.32 -24.50
N ASP A 280 -13.27 2.44 -25.11
CA ASP A 280 -13.72 3.68 -25.76
C ASP A 280 -13.86 4.84 -24.77
N GLN A 281 -14.24 4.52 -23.53
CA GLN A 281 -14.51 5.50 -22.49
C GLN A 281 -13.21 6.06 -21.88
N VAL A 282 -13.05 7.38 -21.94
CA VAL A 282 -11.85 8.09 -21.47
C VAL A 282 -11.61 7.86 -19.97
N ASP A 283 -12.66 7.88 -19.16
CA ASP A 283 -12.54 7.69 -17.70
C ASP A 283 -12.06 6.27 -17.35
N VAL A 284 -12.45 5.26 -18.12
CA VAL A 284 -11.99 3.89 -17.95
C VAL A 284 -10.50 3.80 -18.25
N ARG A 285 -10.07 4.34 -19.41
CA ARG A 285 -8.64 4.38 -19.78
C ARG A 285 -7.81 5.15 -18.75
N LEU A 286 -8.29 6.29 -18.25
CA LEU A 286 -7.61 7.08 -17.22
C LEU A 286 -7.35 6.26 -15.95
N LYS A 287 -8.38 5.56 -15.46
CA LYS A 287 -8.22 4.72 -14.27
C LYS A 287 -7.26 3.54 -14.50
N ALA A 288 -7.36 2.89 -15.66
CA ALA A 288 -6.47 1.79 -16.04
C ALA A 288 -5.00 2.25 -16.18
N VAL A 289 -4.74 3.41 -16.80
CA VAL A 289 -3.40 4.01 -16.91
C VAL A 289 -2.81 4.29 -15.53
N ASN A 290 -3.60 4.85 -14.62
CA ASN A 290 -3.15 5.13 -13.26
C ASN A 290 -2.83 3.85 -12.48
N LEU A 291 -3.65 2.80 -12.62
CA LEU A 291 -3.37 1.50 -12.00
C LEU A 291 -2.11 0.86 -12.60
N ALA A 292 -2.01 0.74 -13.93
CA ALA A 292 -0.86 0.15 -14.61
C ALA A 292 0.44 0.90 -14.25
N GLY A 293 0.41 2.23 -14.26
CA GLY A 293 1.54 3.06 -13.85
C GLY A 293 2.00 2.79 -12.41
N LYS A 294 1.07 2.60 -11.47
CA LYS A 294 1.40 2.20 -10.08
C LYS A 294 1.99 0.79 -10.01
N LEU A 295 1.44 -0.17 -10.74
CA LEU A 295 1.95 -1.55 -10.79
C LEU A 295 3.39 -1.59 -11.30
N PHE A 296 3.68 -0.86 -12.39
CA PHE A 296 5.03 -0.80 -12.94
C PHE A 296 6.03 -0.05 -12.06
N ALA A 297 5.56 0.83 -11.18
CA ALA A 297 6.40 1.52 -10.21
C ALA A 297 6.73 0.67 -8.96
N LEU A 298 6.20 -0.56 -8.84
CA LEU A 298 6.52 -1.44 -7.72
C LEU A 298 7.97 -1.97 -7.84
N PRO A 299 8.85 -1.70 -6.86
CA PRO A 299 10.22 -2.18 -6.88
C PRO A 299 10.25 -3.72 -6.79
N ASN A 300 11.29 -4.34 -7.37
CA ASN A 300 11.58 -5.78 -7.32
C ASN A 300 10.55 -6.72 -7.98
N HIS A 301 9.42 -6.22 -8.47
CA HIS A 301 8.40 -7.08 -9.09
C HIS A 301 8.67 -7.36 -10.57
N HIS A 302 9.45 -6.50 -11.24
CA HIS A 302 9.75 -6.56 -12.68
C HIS A 302 8.47 -6.70 -13.53
N VAL A 303 7.42 -5.95 -13.16
CA VAL A 303 6.06 -6.09 -13.73
C VAL A 303 6.07 -5.89 -15.25
N ALA A 304 6.79 -4.89 -15.76
CA ALA A 304 6.88 -4.62 -17.19
C ALA A 304 7.53 -5.77 -17.99
N GLN A 305 8.42 -6.54 -17.37
CA GLN A 305 9.06 -7.71 -17.98
C GLN A 305 8.13 -8.93 -17.93
N LYS A 306 7.47 -9.16 -16.79
CA LYS A 306 6.55 -10.28 -16.60
C LYS A 306 5.27 -10.14 -17.42
N PHE A 307 4.75 -8.92 -17.52
CA PHE A 307 3.50 -8.58 -18.20
C PHE A 307 3.78 -7.63 -19.37
N HIS A 308 4.56 -8.11 -20.32
CA HIS A 308 5.05 -7.29 -21.42
C HIS A 308 3.92 -6.74 -22.30
N ASP A 309 2.88 -7.54 -22.58
CA ASP A 309 1.74 -7.08 -23.39
C ASP A 309 1.00 -5.90 -22.73
N LEU A 310 0.82 -5.96 -21.41
CA LEU A 310 0.25 -4.85 -20.63
C LEU A 310 1.14 -3.61 -20.73
N PHE A 311 2.46 -3.79 -20.66
CA PHE A 311 3.42 -2.70 -20.78
C PHE A 311 3.39 -2.06 -22.18
N VAL A 312 3.34 -2.85 -23.25
CA VAL A 312 3.23 -2.35 -24.63
C VAL A 312 1.96 -1.52 -24.81
N GLU A 313 0.81 -2.00 -24.31
CA GLU A 313 -0.45 -1.24 -24.39
C GLU A 313 -0.45 0.03 -23.53
N PHE A 314 0.22 -0.01 -22.38
CA PHE A 314 0.48 1.18 -21.56
C PHE A 314 1.35 2.21 -22.28
N LEU A 315 2.43 1.80 -22.95
CA LEU A 315 3.28 2.72 -23.74
C LEU A 315 2.48 3.42 -24.84
N LYS A 316 1.56 2.72 -25.49
CA LYS A 316 0.65 3.33 -26.48
C LYS A 316 -0.23 4.44 -25.89
N ARG A 317 -0.49 4.45 -24.57
CA ARG A 317 -1.26 5.52 -23.91
C ARG A 317 -0.51 6.85 -23.82
N PHE A 318 0.81 6.88 -23.99
CA PHE A 318 1.52 8.14 -24.24
C PHE A 318 1.08 8.79 -25.56
N TYR A 319 0.46 8.02 -26.47
CA TYR A 319 -0.02 8.44 -27.79
C TYR A 319 -1.56 8.33 -27.92
N ASP A 320 -2.28 8.29 -26.79
CA ASP A 320 -3.74 8.23 -26.76
C ASP A 320 -4.38 9.43 -27.47
N THR A 321 -5.59 9.24 -28.01
CA THR A 321 -6.38 10.30 -28.65
C THR A 321 -6.79 11.37 -27.64
N SER A 322 -7.01 11.00 -26.38
CA SER A 322 -7.32 11.93 -25.29
C SER A 322 -6.06 12.61 -24.76
N VAL A 323 -6.12 13.94 -24.63
CA VAL A 323 -5.07 14.74 -24.00
C VAL A 323 -4.85 14.31 -22.55
N ASP A 324 -5.94 14.09 -21.81
CA ASP A 324 -5.87 13.80 -20.38
C ASP A 324 -5.24 12.41 -20.12
N VAL A 325 -5.50 11.43 -20.99
CA VAL A 325 -4.88 10.10 -20.92
C VAL A 325 -3.37 10.18 -21.15
N ARG A 326 -2.92 10.94 -22.15
CA ARG A 326 -1.49 11.17 -22.41
C ARG A 326 -0.80 11.86 -21.24
N ILE A 327 -1.46 12.85 -20.63
CA ILE A 327 -0.96 13.51 -19.42
C ILE A 327 -0.85 12.52 -18.26
N SER A 328 -1.87 11.67 -18.06
CA SER A 328 -1.86 10.64 -17.02
C SER A 328 -0.70 9.66 -17.20
N ALA A 329 -0.42 9.22 -18.43
CA ALA A 329 0.71 8.34 -18.72
C ALA A 329 2.07 9.01 -18.41
N LEU A 330 2.24 10.28 -18.77
CA LEU A 330 3.44 11.07 -18.46
C LEU A 330 3.68 11.20 -16.94
N GLN A 331 2.62 11.33 -16.15
CA GLN A 331 2.72 11.44 -14.68
C GLN A 331 3.26 10.16 -14.02
N CYS A 332 3.09 9.00 -14.65
CA CYS A 332 3.62 7.73 -14.16
C CYS A 332 5.13 7.54 -14.43
N ALA A 333 5.70 8.28 -15.40
CA ALA A 333 7.03 8.00 -15.95
C ALA A 333 8.16 8.11 -14.92
N LYS A 334 8.11 9.11 -14.02
CA LYS A 334 9.13 9.28 -12.97
C LYS A 334 9.19 8.08 -12.03
N ALA A 335 8.03 7.64 -11.53
CA ALA A 335 7.95 6.56 -10.56
C ALA A 335 8.40 5.23 -11.18
N PHE A 336 8.01 4.97 -12.44
CA PHE A 336 8.50 3.85 -13.23
C PHE A 336 10.02 3.86 -13.33
N TYR A 337 10.59 4.97 -13.82
CA TYR A 337 12.03 5.09 -14.06
C TYR A 337 12.82 4.89 -12.76
N ALA A 338 12.37 5.51 -11.67
CA ALA A 338 13.01 5.39 -10.36
C ALA A 338 13.02 3.96 -9.81
N ALA A 339 12.00 3.14 -10.14
CA ALA A 339 11.93 1.74 -9.70
C ALA A 339 12.96 0.85 -10.41
N ASN A 340 13.32 1.15 -11.67
CA ASN A 340 14.33 0.40 -12.42
C ASN A 340 15.10 1.25 -13.44
N PRO A 341 16.03 2.14 -13.02
CA PRO A 341 16.69 3.11 -13.91
C PRO A 341 17.50 2.49 -15.06
N PHE A 342 17.98 1.25 -14.89
CA PHE A 342 18.83 0.54 -15.85
C PHE A 342 18.06 -0.46 -16.74
N GLY A 343 16.75 -0.61 -16.53
CA GLY A 343 15.93 -1.53 -17.31
C GLY A 343 15.78 -1.09 -18.77
N ARG A 344 15.66 -2.06 -19.69
CA ARG A 344 15.29 -1.81 -21.09
C ARG A 344 13.99 -1.01 -21.18
N GLU A 345 13.03 -1.37 -20.34
CA GLU A 345 11.70 -0.78 -20.31
C GLU A 345 11.76 0.71 -19.90
N SER A 346 12.74 1.09 -19.08
CA SER A 346 12.99 2.50 -18.73
C SER A 346 13.46 3.32 -19.93
N LEU A 347 14.20 2.73 -20.88
CA LEU A 347 14.57 3.41 -22.13
C LEU A 347 13.35 3.63 -23.03
N GLU A 348 12.40 2.70 -23.05
CA GLU A 348 11.14 2.82 -23.81
C GLU A 348 10.24 3.91 -23.20
N ILE A 349 10.20 4.03 -21.88
CA ILE A 349 9.54 5.14 -21.17
C ILE A 349 10.21 6.47 -21.51
N ILE A 350 11.54 6.55 -21.46
CA ILE A 350 12.29 7.76 -21.84
C ILE A 350 11.96 8.16 -23.29
N THR A 351 11.95 7.19 -24.21
CA THR A 351 11.63 7.43 -25.63
C THR A 351 10.20 7.95 -25.79
N SER A 352 9.25 7.39 -25.03
CA SER A 352 7.85 7.81 -25.05
C SER A 352 7.66 9.22 -24.48
N VAL A 353 8.37 9.57 -23.41
CA VAL A 353 8.40 10.93 -22.83
C VAL A 353 9.03 11.92 -23.82
N GLU A 354 10.16 11.57 -24.44
CA GLU A 354 10.84 12.40 -25.44
C GLU A 354 9.92 12.68 -26.64
N GLY A 355 9.22 11.65 -27.13
CA GLY A 355 8.22 11.77 -28.20
C GLY A 355 7.03 12.67 -27.88
N ARG A 356 6.84 13.06 -26.61
CA ARG A 356 5.80 14.01 -26.14
C ARG A 356 6.29 15.44 -25.93
N LEU A 357 7.59 15.70 -26.04
CA LEU A 357 8.11 17.08 -26.02
C LEU A 357 7.65 17.92 -27.24
N LEU A 358 7.27 17.24 -28.33
CA LEU A 358 6.78 17.82 -29.59
C LEU A 358 5.29 17.59 -29.84
N ASP A 359 4.53 17.30 -28.79
CA ASP A 359 3.10 17.04 -28.89
C ASP A 359 2.30 18.22 -29.51
N PHE A 360 1.20 17.90 -30.21
CA PHE A 360 0.32 18.92 -30.79
C PHE A 360 -0.37 19.78 -29.72
N ASP A 361 -0.69 19.22 -28.55
CA ASP A 361 -1.32 19.94 -27.44
C ASP A 361 -0.24 20.49 -26.50
N ASP A 362 -0.30 21.79 -26.21
CA ASP A 362 0.70 22.45 -25.36
C ASP A 362 0.64 22.02 -23.90
N ARG A 363 -0.51 21.56 -23.39
CA ARG A 363 -0.63 20.96 -22.06
C ARG A 363 0.16 19.67 -21.98
N VAL A 364 0.12 18.82 -23.01
CA VAL A 364 0.93 17.59 -23.05
C VAL A 364 2.41 17.92 -23.06
N ARG A 365 2.84 18.90 -23.88
CA ARG A 365 4.25 19.33 -23.91
C ARG A 365 4.74 19.84 -22.55
N MET A 366 3.92 20.61 -21.83
CA MET A 366 4.24 21.07 -20.47
C MET A 366 4.40 19.91 -19.47
N HIS A 367 3.57 18.87 -19.58
CA HIS A 367 3.68 17.68 -18.74
C HIS A 367 4.86 16.80 -19.16
N ALA A 368 5.19 16.71 -20.45
CA ALA A 368 6.35 15.96 -20.94
C ALA A 368 7.65 16.58 -20.44
N VAL A 369 7.76 17.91 -20.48
CA VAL A 369 8.87 18.66 -19.87
C VAL A 369 8.98 18.38 -18.37
N THR A 370 7.84 18.35 -17.67
CA THR A 370 7.80 18.04 -16.23
C THR A 370 8.31 16.63 -15.96
N ALA A 371 7.79 15.62 -16.67
CA ALA A 371 8.19 14.24 -16.52
C ALA A 371 9.68 14.02 -16.84
N ALA A 372 10.16 14.62 -17.94
CA ALA A 372 11.56 14.52 -18.35
C ALA A 372 12.52 15.13 -17.32
N CYS A 373 12.25 16.35 -16.85
CA CYS A 373 13.03 16.98 -15.79
C CYS A 373 12.99 16.17 -14.49
N ASP A 374 11.82 15.66 -14.10
CA ASP A 374 11.67 14.87 -12.89
C ASP A 374 12.43 13.53 -12.96
N ILE A 375 12.52 12.91 -14.15
CA ILE A 375 13.38 11.74 -14.42
C ILE A 375 14.85 12.12 -14.24
N CYS A 376 15.32 13.19 -14.88
CA CYS A 376 16.71 13.67 -14.74
C CYS A 376 17.06 14.03 -13.28
N CYS A 377 16.10 14.55 -12.51
CA CYS A 377 16.30 14.89 -11.09
C CYS A 377 16.29 13.66 -10.17
N SER A 378 15.60 12.57 -10.56
CA SER A 378 15.46 11.39 -9.70
C SER A 378 16.81 10.70 -9.44
N ASN A 379 17.68 10.66 -10.46
CA ASN A 379 19.06 10.22 -10.32
C ASN A 379 19.95 11.00 -11.32
N PRO A 380 20.48 12.17 -10.93
CA PRO A 380 21.27 13.02 -11.82
C PRO A 380 22.51 12.34 -12.40
N MET A 381 23.10 11.37 -11.70
CA MET A 381 24.25 10.58 -12.17
C MET A 381 23.91 9.70 -13.38
N LEU A 382 22.65 9.26 -13.49
CA LEU A 382 22.15 8.42 -14.58
C LEU A 382 21.23 9.21 -15.52
N ALA A 383 21.23 10.55 -15.42
CA ALA A 383 20.31 11.38 -16.17
C ALA A 383 20.43 11.11 -17.68
N PRO A 384 19.32 10.88 -18.39
CA PRO A 384 19.36 10.66 -19.83
C PRO A 384 19.71 11.97 -20.55
N VAL A 385 21.00 12.19 -20.84
CA VAL A 385 21.53 13.44 -21.39
C VAL A 385 20.80 13.89 -22.67
N LYS A 386 20.47 12.93 -23.55
CA LYS A 386 19.70 13.22 -24.79
C LYS A 386 18.32 13.80 -24.49
N LEU A 387 17.63 13.24 -23.49
CA LEU A 387 16.33 13.74 -23.05
C LEU A 387 16.45 15.16 -22.49
N LEU A 388 17.46 15.42 -21.65
CA LEU A 388 17.71 16.76 -21.11
C LEU A 388 17.97 17.77 -22.23
N ALA A 389 18.81 17.42 -23.21
CA ALA A 389 19.06 18.27 -24.37
C ALA A 389 17.76 18.57 -25.15
N ALA A 390 16.93 17.54 -25.41
CA ALA A 390 15.63 17.72 -26.06
C ALA A 390 14.69 18.65 -25.27
N VAL A 391 14.69 18.59 -23.94
CA VAL A 391 13.95 19.52 -23.08
C VAL A 391 14.47 20.95 -23.25
N THR A 392 15.79 21.17 -23.27
CA THR A 392 16.34 22.53 -23.42
C THR A 392 15.93 23.22 -24.72
N GLU A 393 15.78 22.47 -25.81
CA GLU A 393 15.31 23.02 -27.09
C GLU A 393 13.85 23.51 -27.02
N ARG A 394 13.06 23.06 -26.02
CA ARG A 394 11.70 23.57 -25.76
C ARG A 394 11.68 24.98 -25.16
N LEU A 395 12.82 25.57 -24.79
CA LEU A 395 12.89 26.99 -24.45
C LEU A 395 12.47 27.89 -25.63
N ARG A 396 12.53 27.38 -26.86
CA ARG A 396 12.12 28.06 -28.11
C ARG A 396 10.74 27.63 -28.61
N ASP A 397 9.91 27.04 -27.74
CA ASP A 397 8.56 26.58 -28.10
C ASP A 397 7.72 27.67 -28.77
N LYS A 398 6.82 27.36 -29.71
CA LYS A 398 5.90 28.37 -30.26
C LYS A 398 4.99 29.00 -29.18
N LYS A 399 4.62 28.26 -28.13
CA LYS A 399 3.71 28.72 -27.07
C LYS A 399 4.50 29.23 -25.86
N ILE A 400 4.29 30.50 -25.52
CA ILE A 400 4.92 31.16 -24.35
C ILE A 400 4.69 30.37 -23.04
N PRO A 401 3.48 29.85 -22.72
CA PRO A 401 3.28 29.05 -21.51
C PRO A 401 4.23 27.84 -21.41
N VAL A 402 4.52 27.17 -22.53
CA VAL A 402 5.47 26.06 -22.56
C VAL A 402 6.89 26.55 -22.29
N ARG A 403 7.33 27.65 -22.93
CA ARG A 403 8.67 28.22 -22.67
C ARG A 403 8.86 28.54 -21.18
N LYS A 404 7.85 29.14 -20.54
CA LYS A 404 7.88 29.46 -19.10
C LYS A 404 7.96 28.20 -18.24
N ARG A 405 7.18 27.17 -18.58
CA ARG A 405 7.23 25.89 -17.87
C ARG A 405 8.59 25.21 -18.00
N VAL A 406 9.20 25.26 -19.19
CA VAL A 406 10.54 24.73 -19.46
C VAL A 406 11.59 25.48 -18.63
N LEU A 407 11.56 26.82 -18.63
CA LEU A 407 12.44 27.62 -17.78
C LEU A 407 12.33 27.21 -16.30
N GLN A 408 11.10 27.17 -15.77
CA GLN A 408 10.86 26.77 -14.39
C GLN A 408 11.47 25.40 -14.08
N LYS A 409 11.16 24.39 -14.91
CA LYS A 409 11.60 23.01 -14.68
C LYS A 409 13.11 22.81 -14.85
N LEU A 410 13.72 23.45 -15.83
CA LEU A 410 15.18 23.42 -16.01
C LEU A 410 15.91 24.08 -14.84
N MET A 411 15.37 25.16 -14.27
CA MET A 411 15.94 25.77 -13.07
C MET A 411 15.81 24.87 -11.85
N GLU A 412 14.68 24.19 -11.67
CA GLU A 412 14.54 23.16 -10.63
C GLU A 412 15.59 22.04 -10.80
N THR A 413 15.77 21.55 -12.03
CA THR A 413 16.78 20.53 -12.36
C THR A 413 18.21 21.01 -12.10
N TYR A 414 18.55 22.22 -12.54
CA TYR A 414 19.89 22.77 -12.34
C TYR A 414 20.20 22.98 -10.84
N ARG A 415 19.22 23.46 -10.07
CA ARG A 415 19.38 23.60 -8.61
C ARG A 415 19.61 22.26 -7.91
N GLU A 416 18.90 21.21 -8.29
CA GLU A 416 19.12 19.87 -7.74
C GLU A 416 20.52 19.35 -8.09
N TYR A 417 20.96 19.53 -9.34
CA TYR A 417 22.32 19.22 -9.77
C TYR A 417 23.38 19.97 -8.93
N CYS A 418 23.22 21.28 -8.72
CA CYS A 418 24.14 22.08 -7.90
C CYS A 418 24.21 21.55 -6.45
N LYS A 419 23.08 21.16 -5.85
CA LYS A 419 23.06 20.53 -4.51
C LYS A 419 23.86 19.24 -4.50
N LYS A 420 23.66 18.37 -5.49
CA LYS A 420 24.41 17.12 -5.60
C LYS A 420 25.92 17.32 -5.77
N CYS A 421 26.34 18.35 -6.51
CA CYS A 421 27.74 18.74 -6.61
C CYS A 421 28.32 19.25 -5.29
N CYS A 422 27.57 20.08 -4.57
CA CYS A 422 27.93 20.57 -3.24
C CYS A 422 28.15 19.42 -2.24
N ASP A 423 27.23 18.46 -2.23
CA ASP A 423 27.29 17.26 -1.38
C ASP A 423 28.38 16.25 -1.83
N ARG A 424 29.14 16.57 -2.89
CA ARG A 424 30.15 15.70 -3.53
C ARG A 424 29.61 14.36 -4.01
N SER A 425 28.29 14.27 -4.16
CA SER A 425 27.59 13.09 -4.69
C SER A 425 27.65 13.00 -6.21
N MET A 426 28.02 14.09 -6.88
CA MET A 426 28.14 14.18 -8.34
C MET A 426 29.28 15.12 -8.74
N SER A 427 30.04 14.75 -9.78
CA SER A 427 31.01 15.65 -10.40
C SER A 427 30.34 16.68 -11.31
N THR A 428 31.01 17.80 -11.54
CA THR A 428 30.53 18.80 -12.50
C THR A 428 30.35 18.19 -13.90
N SER A 429 29.28 18.56 -14.59
CA SER A 429 28.89 17.97 -15.88
C SER A 429 28.51 19.06 -16.89
N ASP A 430 29.19 19.06 -18.03
CA ASP A 430 28.92 20.02 -19.12
C ASP A 430 27.45 20.05 -19.52
N HIS A 431 26.78 18.89 -19.57
CA HIS A 431 25.37 18.78 -19.95
C HIS A 431 24.42 19.54 -19.01
N PHE A 432 24.75 19.62 -17.72
CA PHE A 432 23.96 20.40 -16.76
C PHE A 432 24.38 21.88 -16.76
N GLU A 433 25.68 22.18 -16.93
CA GLU A 433 26.17 23.56 -17.01
C GLU A 433 25.76 24.28 -18.32
N GLU A 434 25.38 23.53 -19.36
CA GLU A 434 24.73 24.06 -20.56
C GLU A 434 23.30 24.59 -20.30
N ILE A 435 22.61 24.12 -19.26
CA ILE A 435 21.23 24.54 -18.96
C ILE A 435 21.16 26.07 -18.77
N PRO A 436 21.93 26.68 -17.85
CA PRO A 436 22.00 28.13 -17.76
C PRO A 436 22.36 28.81 -19.09
N CYS A 437 23.32 28.27 -19.86
CA CYS A 437 23.71 28.86 -21.15
C CYS A 437 22.51 28.99 -22.09
N LYS A 438 21.66 27.96 -22.16
CA LYS A 438 20.41 27.97 -22.94
C LYS A 438 19.38 28.94 -22.36
N ILE A 439 19.28 29.05 -21.04
CA ILE A 439 18.41 30.03 -20.35
C ILE A 439 18.84 31.46 -20.68
N LEU A 440 20.15 31.76 -20.70
CA LEU A 440 20.66 33.10 -21.06
C LEU A 440 20.15 33.55 -22.44
N MET A 441 20.01 32.62 -23.38
CA MET A 441 19.55 32.94 -24.74
C MET A 441 18.09 33.42 -24.80
N LEU A 442 17.30 33.21 -23.75
CA LEU A 442 15.95 33.78 -23.64
C LEU A 442 15.96 35.32 -23.64
N CYS A 443 17.08 35.97 -23.30
CA CYS A 443 17.18 37.44 -23.34
C CYS A 443 16.91 38.06 -24.72
N TYR A 444 17.02 37.26 -25.79
CA TYR A 444 16.72 37.67 -27.16
C TYR A 444 15.24 37.44 -27.54
N ASP A 445 14.45 36.82 -26.68
CA ASP A 445 13.02 36.62 -26.89
C ASP A 445 12.30 37.98 -26.86
N LYS A 446 11.64 38.31 -27.98
CA LYS A 446 10.93 39.58 -28.17
C LYS A 446 9.45 39.51 -27.78
N GLU A 447 8.91 38.31 -27.63
CA GLU A 447 7.48 38.05 -27.40
C GLU A 447 7.15 38.00 -25.91
N CYS A 448 8.03 37.37 -25.11
CA CYS A 448 7.81 37.19 -23.67
C CYS A 448 8.49 38.31 -22.86
N LYS A 449 7.70 39.16 -22.18
CA LYS A 449 8.23 40.26 -21.35
C LYS A 449 9.10 39.78 -20.19
N GLU A 450 8.78 38.61 -19.61
CA GLU A 450 9.53 37.99 -18.51
C GLU A 450 10.92 37.49 -18.94
N PHE A 451 11.16 37.38 -20.24
CA PHE A 451 12.47 36.98 -20.77
C PHE A 451 13.33 38.19 -21.17
N ARG A 452 12.86 39.41 -20.94
CA ARG A 452 13.69 40.60 -21.18
C ARG A 452 14.87 40.64 -20.21
N SER A 453 15.93 41.34 -20.62
CA SER A 453 17.17 41.48 -19.85
C SER A 453 16.99 41.87 -18.38
N GLN A 454 16.01 42.74 -18.07
CA GLN A 454 15.70 43.16 -16.69
C GLN A 454 15.18 42.00 -15.82
N SER A 455 14.33 41.15 -16.38
CA SER A 455 13.77 40.00 -15.66
C SER A 455 14.76 38.82 -15.63
N MET A 456 15.53 38.63 -16.71
CA MET A 456 16.59 37.61 -16.75
C MET A 456 17.71 37.89 -15.75
N GLU A 457 17.94 39.15 -15.38
CA GLU A 457 18.86 39.52 -14.30
C GLU A 457 18.46 38.89 -12.97
N LEU A 458 17.18 38.97 -12.60
CA LEU A 458 16.64 38.35 -11.39
C LEU A 458 16.73 36.82 -11.46
N VAL A 459 16.42 36.24 -12.62
CA VAL A 459 16.58 34.79 -12.84
C VAL A 459 18.01 34.32 -12.54
N LEU A 460 19.02 35.06 -13.02
CA LEU A 460 20.43 34.72 -12.81
C LEU A 460 20.92 35.00 -11.38
N ALA A 461 20.44 36.07 -10.75
CA ALA A 461 20.90 36.51 -9.43
C ALA A 461 20.24 35.74 -8.28
N ASP A 462 18.91 35.58 -8.35
CA ASP A 462 18.10 35.16 -7.20
C ASP A 462 17.54 33.75 -7.36
N ASN A 463 17.45 33.22 -8.58
CA ASN A 463 16.74 31.96 -8.82
C ASN A 463 17.59 30.84 -9.44
N LEU A 464 18.79 31.15 -9.95
CA LEU A 464 19.60 30.16 -10.67
C LEU A 464 20.16 29.07 -9.76
N PHE A 465 20.63 29.45 -8.57
CA PHE A 465 21.26 28.55 -7.60
C PHE A 465 20.35 28.29 -6.40
N PRO A 466 20.58 27.19 -5.65
CA PRO A 466 19.99 27.00 -4.33
C PRO A 466 20.40 28.12 -3.35
N ASP A 467 19.47 28.53 -2.48
CA ASP A 467 19.69 29.62 -1.52
C ASP A 467 20.80 29.32 -0.51
N ASP A 468 20.98 28.04 -0.19
CA ASP A 468 21.96 27.50 0.75
C ASP A 468 23.37 27.34 0.18
N LEU A 469 23.55 27.48 -1.14
CA LEU A 469 24.86 27.34 -1.79
C LEU A 469 25.78 28.52 -1.44
N SER A 470 27.01 28.23 -1.02
CA SER A 470 28.00 29.25 -0.68
C SER A 470 28.46 30.05 -1.91
N VAL A 471 28.97 31.27 -1.69
CA VAL A 471 29.53 32.11 -2.77
C VAL A 471 30.62 31.37 -3.53
N LYS A 472 31.46 30.58 -2.83
CA LYS A 472 32.53 29.80 -3.43
C LYS A 472 31.99 28.74 -4.40
N GLU A 473 30.98 27.99 -3.99
CA GLU A 473 30.35 26.97 -4.84
C GLU A 473 29.65 27.57 -6.05
N ARG A 474 28.87 28.65 -5.85
CA ARG A 474 28.25 29.39 -6.95
C ARG A 474 29.31 29.89 -7.94
N THR A 475 30.44 30.38 -7.44
CA THR A 475 31.55 30.86 -8.29
C THR A 475 32.14 29.73 -9.12
N ASN A 476 32.31 28.52 -8.56
CA ASN A 476 32.81 27.37 -9.32
C ASN A 476 31.87 27.00 -10.48
N HIS A 477 30.56 26.95 -10.24
CA HIS A 477 29.57 26.74 -11.29
C HIS A 477 29.59 27.85 -12.34
N TRP A 478 29.72 29.12 -11.93
CA TRP A 478 29.88 30.24 -12.86
C TRP A 478 31.13 30.10 -13.74
N ILE A 479 32.27 29.68 -13.18
CA ILE A 479 33.51 29.46 -13.93
C ILE A 479 33.32 28.36 -14.96
N HIS A 480 32.72 27.23 -14.59
CA HIS A 480 32.44 26.13 -15.52
C HIS A 480 31.47 26.57 -16.60
N MET A 481 30.32 27.12 -16.22
CA MET A 481 29.34 27.64 -17.17
C MET A 481 29.97 28.64 -18.15
N PHE A 482 30.82 29.56 -17.68
CA PHE A 482 31.51 30.53 -18.53
C PHE A 482 32.49 29.88 -19.50
N SER A 483 33.11 28.75 -19.15
CA SER A 483 33.98 28.01 -20.07
C SER A 483 33.20 27.42 -21.27
N LEU A 484 31.88 27.26 -21.14
CA LEU A 484 30.97 26.79 -22.20
C LEU A 484 30.35 27.93 -23.02
N PHE A 485 30.73 29.19 -22.76
CA PHE A 485 30.13 30.32 -23.45
C PHE A 485 30.52 30.38 -24.93
N SER A 486 29.52 30.74 -25.74
CA SER A 486 29.74 31.18 -27.10
C SER A 486 29.73 32.71 -27.12
N SER A 487 30.16 33.31 -28.24
CA SER A 487 30.06 34.76 -28.42
C SER A 487 28.63 35.30 -28.28
N PHE A 488 27.61 34.47 -28.50
CA PHE A 488 26.21 34.84 -28.27
C PHE A 488 25.84 34.86 -26.78
N HIS A 489 26.36 33.92 -25.99
CA HIS A 489 26.18 33.87 -24.53
C HIS A 489 26.85 35.08 -23.87
N GLU A 490 28.06 35.45 -24.28
CA GLU A 490 28.76 36.64 -23.79
C GLU A 490 27.98 37.93 -24.10
N LYS A 491 27.47 38.07 -25.33
CA LYS A 491 26.63 39.22 -25.71
C LYS A 491 25.34 39.30 -24.90
N ALA A 492 24.71 38.16 -24.63
CA ALA A 492 23.52 38.07 -23.80
C ALA A 492 23.80 38.56 -22.37
N LEU A 493 24.84 38.01 -21.74
CA LEU A 493 25.24 38.39 -20.39
C LEU A 493 25.61 39.88 -20.31
N ASN A 494 26.42 40.37 -21.24
CA ASN A 494 26.79 41.78 -21.31
C ASN A 494 25.57 42.70 -21.44
N THR A 495 24.59 42.32 -22.26
CA THR A 495 23.34 43.08 -22.41
C THR A 495 22.59 43.15 -21.08
N ILE A 496 22.46 42.04 -20.36
CA ILE A 496 21.82 41.98 -19.03
C ILE A 496 22.54 42.91 -18.05
N LEU A 497 23.86 42.82 -17.95
CA LEU A 497 24.68 43.62 -17.03
C LEU A 497 24.65 45.12 -17.35
N ILE A 498 24.66 45.49 -18.63
CA ILE A 498 24.54 46.90 -19.06
C ILE A 498 23.19 47.47 -18.64
N GLN A 499 22.10 46.72 -18.83
CA GLN A 499 20.76 47.19 -18.44
C GLN A 499 20.61 47.28 -16.92
N LYS A 500 21.18 46.33 -16.16
CA LYS A 500 21.27 46.42 -14.69
C LYS A 500 21.99 47.69 -14.25
N ARG A 501 23.18 47.95 -14.79
CA ARG A 501 23.97 49.15 -14.47
C ARG A 501 23.22 50.44 -14.81
N ARG A 502 22.57 50.47 -15.97
CA ARG A 502 21.74 51.62 -16.40
C ARG A 502 20.62 51.88 -15.39
N LEU A 503 19.85 50.86 -15.03
CA LEU A 503 18.74 50.98 -14.08
C LEU A 503 19.22 51.46 -12.70
N GLN A 504 20.34 50.91 -12.21
CA GLN A 504 20.93 51.34 -10.94
C GLN A 504 21.35 52.82 -10.97
N ASN A 505 21.92 53.29 -12.07
CA ASN A 505 22.30 54.69 -12.22
C ASN A 505 21.07 55.61 -12.29
N GLU A 506 20.04 55.22 -13.05
CA GLU A 506 18.77 55.97 -13.13
C GLU A 506 18.10 56.05 -11.75
N MET A 507 18.08 54.96 -10.98
CA MET A 507 17.53 54.96 -9.62
C MET A 507 18.34 55.84 -8.65
N LYS A 508 19.68 55.78 -8.71
CA LYS A 508 20.54 56.69 -7.92
C LYS A 508 20.26 58.16 -8.24
N ASN A 509 20.11 58.49 -9.53
CA ASN A 509 19.77 59.84 -9.97
C ASN A 509 18.38 60.27 -9.48
N TYR A 510 17.39 59.39 -9.61
CA TYR A 510 16.04 59.63 -9.10
C TYR A 510 16.04 59.92 -7.59
N LEU A 511 16.73 59.09 -6.80
CA LEU A 511 16.84 59.27 -5.34
C LEU A 511 17.55 60.58 -4.98
N ALA A 512 18.59 60.96 -5.74
CA ALA A 512 19.30 62.22 -5.55
C ALA A 512 18.40 63.43 -5.85
N ILE A 513 17.60 63.40 -6.93
CA ILE A 513 16.65 64.46 -7.27
C ILE A 513 15.55 64.55 -6.20
N ARG A 514 14.97 63.42 -5.79
CA ARG A 514 13.93 63.36 -4.75
C ARG A 514 14.42 63.92 -3.41
N LYS A 515 15.69 63.68 -3.04
CA LYS A 515 16.30 64.25 -1.83
C LYS A 515 16.41 65.78 -1.93
N LYS A 516 16.67 66.33 -3.11
CA LYS A 516 16.73 67.78 -3.35
C LYS A 516 15.35 68.46 -3.36
N LEU A 517 14.30 67.74 -3.76
CA LEU A 517 12.92 68.25 -3.84
C LEU A 517 12.12 68.15 -2.52
N LYS A 518 12.63 67.43 -1.51
CA LYS A 518 12.05 67.37 -0.15
C LYS A 518 12.57 68.52 0.74
N VAL A 519 12.50 69.76 0.25
CA VAL A 519 12.59 70.98 1.08
C VAL A 519 11.19 71.40 1.48
#